data_AF-A0A7C2E501-F1
#
_entry.id   AF-A0A7C2E501-F1
#
_cell.length_a   1.000
_cell.length_b   1.000
_cell.length_c   1.000
_cell.angle_alpha   90.00
_cell.angle_beta   90.00
_cell.angle_gamma   90.00
#
_symmetry.space_group_name_H-M   'P 1'
#
loop_
_entity.id
_entity.type
_entity.pdbx_description
1 polymer ?
#
loop_
_entity_poly.entity_id
_entity_poly.type
_entity_poly.pdbx_seq_one_letter_code
_entity_poly.pdbx_strand_id
1 'polypeptide(L)'
;MELEHNRQRLAAEGWGICAISYDPVEVLRDFAQRRGITFPLLADPDSSIIRRFGLLNEEVDPAGRDYGVPYPATFLVDERGIVVQKIMEEHYIHRLPVTTLLVRLGKTPPLPPPRPARQFAYLEILTAATETSLRPGNLVTLYADLQPHPGVHVYAPGVAGYQGVELTVEPQPYLKVREVHYPTAEALHIPVLGETLAVYDRPVRIGVDVALGNRLELQPVYDAGGTLEVRGTLAFQACDDRACYPPQRVPLVWTFSLLRADLERPPESLQHRARGERR
;
A
#
# COMPACT_ATOMS: atom_id res chain seq x y z
N MET A 1 0.96 17.50 2.36
CA MET A 1 1.32 16.25 3.06
C MET A 1 0.17 15.25 2.92
N GLU A 2 0.43 13.95 2.83
CA GLU A 2 -0.62 12.94 2.52
C GLU A 2 -1.68 12.83 3.64
N LEU A 3 -1.27 12.71 4.90
CA LEU A 3 -2.20 12.71 6.06
C LEU A 3 -3.08 13.97 6.13
N GLU A 4 -2.51 15.14 5.81
CA GLU A 4 -3.28 16.40 5.78
C GLU A 4 -4.33 16.36 4.66
N HIS A 5 -3.97 15.84 3.48
CA HIS A 5 -4.90 15.70 2.36
C HIS A 5 -6.07 14.77 2.69
N ASN A 6 -5.83 13.73 3.49
CA ASN A 6 -6.83 12.76 3.91
C ASN A 6 -7.52 13.11 5.25
N ARG A 7 -7.22 14.26 5.87
CA ARG A 7 -7.70 14.61 7.22
C ARG A 7 -9.22 14.63 7.34
N GLN A 8 -9.91 15.26 6.39
CA GLN A 8 -11.38 15.35 6.41
C GLN A 8 -12.03 13.99 6.23
N ARG A 9 -11.45 13.12 5.40
CA ARG A 9 -11.92 11.75 5.19
C ARG A 9 -11.79 10.93 6.47
N LEU A 10 -10.62 10.99 7.11
CA LEU A 10 -10.38 10.31 8.38
C LEU A 10 -11.35 10.81 9.47
N ALA A 11 -11.58 12.12 9.54
CA ALA A 11 -12.57 12.69 10.46
C ALA A 11 -14.01 12.21 10.18
N ALA A 12 -14.41 12.08 8.91
CA ALA A 12 -15.73 11.55 8.53
C ALA A 12 -15.92 10.08 8.94
N GLU A 13 -14.82 9.32 9.01
CA GLU A 13 -14.78 7.94 9.53
C GLU A 13 -14.62 7.86 11.06
N GLY A 14 -14.65 9.00 11.77
CA GLY A 14 -14.53 9.09 13.23
C GLY A 14 -13.10 9.14 13.76
N TRP A 15 -12.08 9.28 12.90
CA TRP A 15 -10.68 9.29 13.30
C TRP A 15 -10.12 10.70 13.52
N GLY A 16 -9.50 10.89 14.69
CA GLY A 16 -8.54 11.97 14.91
C GLY A 16 -7.15 11.59 14.40
N ILE A 17 -6.31 12.59 14.09
CA ILE A 17 -4.93 12.38 13.65
C ILE A 17 -4.01 13.18 14.56
N CYS A 18 -2.92 12.56 15.00
CA CYS A 18 -1.73 13.27 15.47
C CYS A 18 -0.49 12.53 14.97
N ALA A 19 0.63 13.23 14.86
CA ALA A 19 1.92 12.62 14.60
C ALA A 19 2.88 12.96 15.73
N ILE A 20 3.80 12.04 16.04
CA ILE A 20 4.85 12.24 17.04
C ILE A 20 6.20 12.11 16.32
N SER A 21 7.12 13.03 16.57
CA SER A 21 8.51 12.89 16.14
C SER A 21 9.49 13.29 17.24
N TYR A 22 10.76 12.94 17.04
CA TYR A 22 11.86 13.33 17.91
C TYR A 22 12.28 14.80 17.73
N ASP A 23 11.57 15.57 16.90
CA ASP A 23 11.89 16.97 16.64
C ASP A 23 11.32 17.87 17.73
N PRO A 24 12.01 18.97 18.08
CA PRO A 24 11.48 19.94 19.02
C PRO A 24 10.33 20.76 18.41
N VAL A 25 9.57 21.43 19.28
CA VAL A 25 8.33 22.13 18.92
C VAL A 25 8.55 23.18 17.81
N GLU A 26 9.67 23.89 17.85
CA GLU A 26 10.04 24.90 16.85
C GLU A 26 10.26 24.33 15.45
N VAL A 27 10.91 23.16 15.35
CA VAL A 27 11.09 22.44 14.07
C VAL A 27 9.75 21.94 13.54
N LEU A 28 8.93 21.36 14.41
CA LEU A 28 7.59 20.89 14.03
C LEU A 28 6.67 22.04 13.59
N ARG A 29 6.76 23.20 14.24
CA ARG A 29 5.99 24.39 13.90
C ARG A 29 6.38 24.95 12.54
N ASP A 30 7.68 25.08 12.27
CA ASP A 30 8.19 25.47 10.96
C ASP A 30 7.69 24.51 9.87
N PHE A 31 7.84 23.20 10.10
CA PHE A 31 7.38 22.18 9.17
C PHE A 31 5.86 22.26 8.93
N ALA A 32 5.07 22.41 9.99
CA ALA A 32 3.62 22.54 9.88
C ALA A 32 3.22 23.77 9.06
N GLN A 33 3.86 24.92 9.29
CA GLN A 33 3.58 26.15 8.54
C GLN A 33 3.95 26.01 7.07
N ARG A 34 5.17 25.52 6.76
CA ARG A 34 5.61 25.31 5.37
C ARG A 34 4.74 24.32 4.60
N ARG A 35 4.17 23.33 5.28
CA ARG A 35 3.36 22.27 4.66
C ARG A 35 1.86 22.42 4.82
N GLY A 36 1.41 23.48 5.49
CA GLY A 36 -0.02 23.71 5.77
C GLY A 36 -0.66 22.60 6.60
N ILE A 37 0.09 22.00 7.53
CA ILE A 37 -0.41 20.92 8.39
C ILE A 37 -1.28 21.54 9.48
N THR A 38 -2.49 21.01 9.64
CA THR A 38 -3.48 21.51 10.60
C THR A 38 -3.77 20.52 11.74
N PHE A 39 -3.37 19.26 11.59
CA PHE A 39 -3.45 18.29 12.68
C PHE A 39 -2.28 18.43 13.68
N PRO A 40 -2.45 18.02 14.95
CA PRO A 40 -1.40 18.11 15.96
C PRO A 40 -0.11 17.35 15.60
N LEU A 41 1.03 18.03 15.71
CA LEU A 41 2.36 17.45 15.73
C LEU A 41 2.91 17.53 17.15
N LEU A 42 3.22 16.38 17.75
CA LEU A 42 3.71 16.24 19.11
C LEU A 42 5.23 16.05 19.10
N ALA A 43 5.92 16.87 19.89
CA ALA A 43 7.36 16.82 20.05
C ALA A 43 7.75 15.79 21.13
N ASP A 44 8.71 14.93 20.82
CA ASP A 44 9.37 14.00 21.76
C ASP A 44 10.91 14.14 21.64
N PRO A 45 11.49 15.32 21.95
CA PRO A 45 12.88 15.64 21.63
C PRO A 45 13.92 14.71 22.27
N ASP A 46 13.59 14.08 23.40
CA ASP A 46 14.45 13.07 24.07
C ASP A 46 14.16 11.64 23.60
N SER A 47 13.23 11.47 22.66
CA SER A 47 12.72 10.19 22.18
C SER A 47 12.19 9.30 23.32
N SER A 48 11.65 9.91 24.38
CA SER A 48 11.20 9.21 25.59
C SER A 48 9.97 8.34 25.32
N ILE A 49 9.02 8.85 24.53
CA ILE A 49 7.83 8.13 24.08
C ILE A 49 8.26 7.09 23.05
N ILE A 50 9.06 7.49 22.05
CA ILE A 50 9.59 6.60 21.02
C ILE A 50 10.28 5.37 21.62
N ARG A 51 11.14 5.56 22.64
CA ARG A 51 11.81 4.47 23.38
C ARG A 51 10.81 3.61 24.13
N ARG A 52 9.86 4.21 24.85
CA ARG A 52 8.85 3.47 25.62
C ARG A 52 7.97 2.58 24.75
N PHE A 53 7.76 2.95 23.49
CA PHE A 53 7.03 2.15 22.50
C PHE A 53 7.90 1.15 21.73
N GLY A 54 9.20 1.09 22.03
CA GLY A 54 10.16 0.20 21.39
C GLY A 54 10.39 0.54 19.92
N LEU A 55 10.35 1.82 19.56
CA LEU A 55 10.44 2.29 18.17
C LEU A 55 11.75 2.97 17.83
N LEU A 56 12.67 3.17 18.77
CA LEU A 56 13.95 3.78 18.46
C LEU A 56 14.70 2.92 17.43
N ASN A 57 15.21 3.54 16.37
CA ASN A 57 16.11 2.85 15.45
C ASN A 57 17.53 2.80 16.07
N GLU A 58 17.88 1.64 16.64
CA GLU A 58 19.18 1.40 17.26
C GLU A 58 20.30 1.14 16.24
N GLU A 59 19.98 0.99 14.95
CA GLU A 59 20.97 0.87 13.87
C GLU A 59 21.65 2.21 13.56
N VAL A 60 21.04 3.32 13.99
CA VAL A 60 21.61 4.66 13.78
C VAL A 60 22.62 4.98 14.88
N ASP A 61 23.83 5.35 14.46
CA ASP A 61 24.90 5.80 15.36
C ASP A 61 24.39 6.90 16.32
N PRO A 62 24.52 6.73 17.65
CA PRO A 62 24.19 7.75 18.64
C PRO A 62 24.89 9.12 18.47
N ALA A 63 26.04 9.14 17.82
CA ALA A 63 26.75 10.37 17.44
C ALA A 63 26.28 10.93 16.09
N GLY A 64 25.56 10.13 15.30
CA GLY A 64 25.03 10.45 13.99
C GLY A 64 23.92 11.51 14.03
N ARG A 65 23.76 12.22 12.92
CA ARG A 65 22.75 13.28 12.77
C ARG A 65 21.32 12.76 12.72
N ASP A 66 21.15 11.50 12.33
CA ASP A 66 19.84 10.83 12.23
C ASP A 66 19.45 10.11 13.53
N TYR A 67 20.24 10.25 14.60
CA TYR A 67 19.93 9.61 15.87
C TYR A 67 18.61 10.11 16.44
N GLY A 68 17.74 9.17 16.84
CA GLY A 68 16.39 9.47 17.31
C GLY A 68 15.30 9.24 16.27
N VAL A 69 15.66 9.04 14.98
CA VAL A 69 14.71 8.61 13.96
C VAL A 69 14.08 7.27 14.38
N PRO A 70 12.73 7.20 14.53
CA PRO A 70 12.08 5.96 14.92
C PRO A 70 11.88 5.04 13.71
N TYR A 71 11.75 3.73 13.96
CA TYR A 71 11.00 2.87 13.06
C TYR A 71 9.56 3.41 12.95
N PRO A 72 9.06 3.61 11.72
CA PRO A 72 7.73 4.13 11.49
C PRO A 72 6.68 3.18 12.05
N ALA A 73 5.73 3.74 12.78
CA ALA A 73 4.58 2.99 13.28
C ALA A 73 3.33 3.85 13.19
N THR A 74 2.20 3.22 12.90
CA THR A 74 0.86 3.81 13.03
C THR A 74 0.14 3.09 14.15
N PHE A 75 -0.40 3.85 15.10
CA PHE A 75 -1.19 3.32 16.19
C PHE A 75 -2.64 3.73 16.01
N LEU A 76 -3.55 2.77 16.12
CA LEU A 76 -4.97 3.06 16.32
C LEU A 76 -5.25 3.04 17.80
N VAL A 77 -5.82 4.13 18.28
CA VAL A 77 -6.10 4.37 19.69
C VAL A 77 -7.60 4.60 19.85
N ASP A 78 -8.23 3.90 20.79
CA ASP A 78 -9.65 4.08 21.10
C ASP A 78 -9.92 5.37 21.90
N GLU A 79 -11.19 5.71 22.10
CA GLU A 79 -11.61 6.92 22.82
C GLU A 79 -11.15 6.97 24.29
N ARG A 80 -10.72 5.83 24.86
CA ARG A 80 -10.19 5.73 26.23
C ARG A 80 -8.66 5.87 26.27
N GLY A 81 -8.01 6.07 25.13
CA GLY A 81 -6.56 6.16 25.04
C GLY A 81 -5.87 4.79 24.97
N ILE A 82 -6.59 3.71 24.69
CA ILE A 82 -6.02 2.36 24.58
C ILE A 82 -5.62 2.07 23.15
N VAL A 83 -4.38 1.63 22.94
CA VAL A 83 -3.90 1.16 21.64
C VAL A 83 -4.63 -0.14 21.28
N VAL A 84 -5.48 -0.10 20.27
CA VAL A 84 -6.21 -1.28 19.75
C VAL A 84 -5.47 -1.96 18.61
N GLN A 85 -4.59 -1.23 17.92
CA GLN A 85 -3.77 -1.79 16.86
C GLN A 85 -2.43 -1.05 16.74
N LYS A 86 -1.37 -1.81 16.52
CA LYS A 86 -0.02 -1.32 16.18
C LYS A 86 0.33 -1.83 14.78
N ILE A 87 0.56 -0.91 13.86
CA ILE A 87 0.92 -1.22 12.48
C ILE A 87 2.36 -0.75 12.27
N MET A 88 3.22 -1.70 11.93
CA MET A 88 4.62 -1.47 11.62
C MET A 88 4.96 -2.13 10.30
N GLU A 89 5.95 -1.57 9.63
CA GLU A 89 6.52 -2.16 8.42
C GLU A 89 7.94 -2.63 8.71
N GLU A 90 8.37 -3.70 8.05
CA GLU A 90 9.68 -4.35 8.30
C GLU A 90 10.88 -3.41 8.13
N HIS A 91 10.76 -2.42 7.25
CA HIS A 91 11.83 -1.48 6.94
C HIS A 91 11.42 -0.05 7.27
N TYR A 92 12.37 0.71 7.81
CA TYR A 92 12.11 2.07 8.31
C TYR A 92 11.73 3.08 7.22
N ILE A 93 11.92 2.75 5.94
CA ILE A 93 11.52 3.59 4.80
C ILE A 93 10.06 3.39 4.42
N HIS A 94 9.48 2.24 4.77
CA HIS A 94 8.15 1.88 4.32
C HIS A 94 7.07 2.72 5.03
N ARG A 95 6.13 3.27 4.27
CA ARG A 95 5.03 4.11 4.76
C ARG A 95 3.73 3.66 4.13
N LEU A 96 2.73 3.38 4.96
CA LEU A 96 1.40 3.01 4.53
C LEU A 96 0.58 4.29 4.25
N PRO A 97 0.19 4.58 2.99
CA PRO A 97 -0.74 5.66 2.69
C PRO A 97 -2.10 5.45 3.37
N VAL A 98 -2.86 6.52 3.62
CA VAL A 98 -4.15 6.44 4.32
C VAL A 98 -5.15 5.57 3.57
N THR A 99 -5.22 5.65 2.24
CA THR A 99 -6.18 4.84 1.47
C THR A 99 -5.88 3.35 1.65
N THR A 100 -4.61 2.95 1.49
CA THR A 100 -4.17 1.56 1.71
C THR A 100 -4.39 1.13 3.16
N LEU A 101 -4.14 2.00 4.15
CA LEU A 101 -4.43 1.73 5.56
C LEU A 101 -5.92 1.43 5.78
N LEU A 102 -6.81 2.29 5.29
CA LEU A 102 -8.24 2.13 5.46
C LEU A 102 -8.74 0.82 4.83
N VAL A 103 -8.26 0.47 3.63
CA VAL A 103 -8.56 -0.83 3.01
C VAL A 103 -8.11 -1.99 3.89
N ARG A 104 -6.88 -1.97 4.43
CA ARG A 104 -6.38 -3.04 5.32
C ARG A 104 -7.17 -3.16 6.63
N LEU A 105 -7.81 -2.08 7.06
CA LEU A 105 -8.74 -2.07 8.21
C LEU A 105 -10.15 -2.54 7.85
N GLY A 106 -10.38 -3.02 6.63
CA GLY A 106 -11.69 -3.46 6.15
C GLY A 106 -12.67 -2.31 5.86
N LYS A 107 -12.16 -1.06 5.78
CA LYS A 107 -12.96 0.10 5.36
C LYS A 107 -13.02 0.18 3.84
N THR A 108 -13.99 0.92 3.32
CA THR A 108 -14.23 1.10 1.89
C THR A 108 -13.99 2.55 1.46
N PRO A 109 -12.74 3.07 1.54
CA PRO A 109 -12.45 4.42 1.08
C PRO A 109 -12.71 4.53 -0.43
N PRO A 110 -13.03 5.73 -0.95
CA PRO A 110 -13.07 5.95 -2.39
C PRO A 110 -11.71 5.61 -3.01
N LEU A 111 -11.73 4.68 -3.96
CA LEU A 111 -10.55 4.26 -4.70
C LEU A 111 -10.50 4.98 -6.06
N PRO A 112 -9.29 5.12 -6.65
CA PRO A 112 -9.15 5.43 -8.06
C PRO A 112 -10.04 4.52 -8.92
N PRO A 113 -10.70 5.06 -9.97
CA PRO A 113 -11.57 4.28 -10.81
C PRO A 113 -10.77 3.16 -11.51
N PRO A 114 -11.34 1.94 -11.63
CA PRO A 114 -10.70 0.86 -12.35
C PRO A 114 -10.57 1.19 -13.84
N ARG A 115 -9.56 0.60 -14.49
CA ARG A 115 -9.27 0.76 -15.91
C ARG A 115 -9.42 -0.58 -16.63
N PRO A 116 -10.06 -0.63 -17.81
CA PRO A 116 -10.12 -1.86 -18.59
C PRO A 116 -8.72 -2.34 -18.99
N ALA A 117 -8.42 -3.59 -18.66
CA ALA A 117 -7.17 -4.24 -19.07
C ALA A 117 -7.41 -5.17 -20.26
N ARG A 118 -8.50 -5.95 -20.23
CA ARG A 118 -8.89 -6.85 -21.31
C ARG A 118 -10.37 -7.16 -21.27
N GLN A 119 -10.99 -7.18 -22.44
CA GLN A 119 -12.36 -7.62 -22.63
C GLN A 119 -12.39 -8.91 -23.45
N PHE A 120 -13.14 -9.90 -22.98
CA PHE A 120 -13.50 -11.11 -23.71
C PHE A 120 -15.02 -11.12 -23.95
N ALA A 121 -15.50 -12.05 -24.78
CA ALA A 121 -16.94 -12.23 -24.97
C ALA A 121 -17.67 -12.75 -23.72
N TYR A 122 -16.92 -13.38 -22.80
CA TYR A 122 -17.44 -14.10 -21.63
C TYR A 122 -17.07 -13.46 -20.28
N LEU A 123 -16.11 -12.52 -20.26
CA LEU A 123 -15.73 -11.79 -19.05
C LEU A 123 -14.96 -10.51 -19.37
N GLU A 124 -14.91 -9.61 -18.40
CA GLU A 124 -14.05 -8.41 -18.42
C GLU A 124 -13.00 -8.46 -17.30
N ILE A 125 -11.82 -7.90 -17.58
CA ILE A 125 -10.72 -7.72 -16.63
C ILE A 125 -10.44 -6.23 -16.51
N LEU A 126 -10.49 -5.73 -15.28
CA LEU A 126 -10.10 -4.37 -14.94
C LEU A 126 -8.88 -4.36 -14.01
N THR A 127 -8.09 -3.29 -14.05
CA THR A 127 -7.04 -3.02 -13.07
C THR A 127 -7.38 -1.79 -12.24
N ALA A 128 -7.07 -1.86 -10.96
CA ALA A 128 -7.15 -0.71 -10.06
C ALA A 128 -5.97 -0.71 -9.09
N ALA A 129 -5.79 0.35 -8.33
CA ALA A 129 -4.83 0.42 -7.24
C ALA A 129 -5.37 1.34 -6.13
N THR A 130 -4.81 1.25 -4.93
CA THR A 130 -5.20 2.16 -3.83
C THR A 130 -4.73 3.59 -4.04
N GLU A 131 -3.71 3.80 -4.86
CA GLU A 131 -3.07 5.10 -5.12
C GLU A 131 -2.90 5.35 -6.62
N THR A 132 -2.88 6.61 -7.04
CA THR A 132 -2.47 7.03 -8.41
C THR A 132 -1.10 7.69 -8.43
N SER A 133 -0.58 8.05 -7.27
CA SER A 133 0.70 8.72 -7.12
C SER A 133 1.41 8.17 -5.90
N LEU A 134 2.71 7.89 -6.04
CA LEU A 134 3.49 7.20 -5.03
C LEU A 134 4.69 8.04 -4.62
N ARG A 135 5.19 7.79 -3.42
CA ARG A 135 6.46 8.31 -2.88
C ARG A 135 7.39 7.14 -2.57
N PRO A 136 8.70 7.38 -2.50
CA PRO A 136 9.63 6.38 -2.00
C PRO A 136 9.16 5.78 -0.68
N GLY A 137 9.24 4.45 -0.56
CA GLY A 137 8.77 3.72 0.60
C GLY A 137 7.26 3.46 0.65
N ASN A 138 6.44 3.97 -0.26
CA ASN A 138 5.00 3.70 -0.17
C ASN A 138 4.66 2.22 -0.36
N LEU A 139 3.64 1.78 0.38
CA LEU A 139 2.93 0.55 0.09
C LEU A 139 1.64 0.85 -0.67
N VAL A 140 1.39 0.09 -1.72
CA VAL A 140 0.18 0.19 -2.53
C VAL A 140 -0.37 -1.21 -2.76
N THR A 141 -1.70 -1.34 -2.74
CA THR A 141 -2.36 -2.56 -3.18
C THR A 141 -2.74 -2.41 -4.64
N LEU A 142 -2.29 -3.34 -5.47
CA LEU A 142 -2.68 -3.47 -6.87
C LEU A 142 -3.84 -4.44 -6.96
N TYR A 143 -4.83 -4.10 -7.78
CA TYR A 143 -6.00 -4.94 -8.00
C TYR A 143 -6.11 -5.41 -9.44
N ALA A 144 -6.51 -6.67 -9.59
CA ALA A 144 -7.09 -7.23 -10.79
C ALA A 144 -8.55 -7.63 -10.48
N ASP A 145 -9.49 -6.97 -11.14
CA ASP A 145 -10.92 -7.27 -11.01
C ASP A 145 -11.33 -8.16 -12.17
N LEU A 146 -11.86 -9.34 -11.86
CA LEU A 146 -12.46 -10.25 -12.81
C LEU A 146 -13.98 -10.10 -12.74
N GLN A 147 -14.62 -9.87 -13.88
CA GLN A 147 -16.06 -9.70 -14.00
C GLN A 147 -16.61 -10.74 -15.00
N PRO A 148 -16.86 -11.99 -14.54
CA PRO A 148 -17.53 -12.99 -15.36
C PRO A 148 -18.92 -12.52 -15.79
N HIS A 149 -19.31 -12.80 -17.04
CA HIS A 149 -20.69 -12.63 -17.47
C HIS A 149 -21.60 -13.70 -16.83
N PRO A 150 -22.94 -13.50 -16.79
CA PRO A 150 -23.85 -14.51 -16.26
C PRO A 150 -23.66 -15.89 -16.91
N GLY A 151 -23.55 -16.94 -16.08
CA GLY A 151 -23.31 -18.31 -16.52
C GLY A 151 -21.84 -18.65 -16.79
N VAL A 152 -20.90 -17.73 -16.51
CA VAL A 152 -19.47 -17.95 -16.64
C VAL A 152 -18.83 -17.96 -15.25
N HIS A 153 -17.90 -18.87 -15.04
CA HIS A 153 -17.07 -18.91 -13.83
C HIS A 153 -15.59 -19.03 -14.19
N VAL A 154 -14.74 -18.57 -13.28
CA VAL A 154 -13.28 -18.78 -13.33
C VAL A 154 -12.86 -19.62 -12.13
N TYR A 155 -11.86 -20.47 -12.30
CA TYR A 155 -11.42 -21.33 -11.20
C TYR A 155 -10.60 -20.58 -10.16
N ALA A 156 -10.83 -20.88 -8.88
CA ALA A 156 -10.03 -20.35 -7.79
C ALA A 156 -8.58 -20.91 -7.83
N PRO A 157 -7.61 -20.29 -7.13
CA PRO A 157 -6.25 -20.81 -7.05
C PRO A 157 -6.21 -22.25 -6.50
N GLY A 158 -5.31 -23.08 -7.04
CA GLY A 158 -5.02 -24.42 -6.51
C GLY A 158 -5.98 -25.54 -6.92
N VAL A 159 -6.93 -25.29 -7.82
CA VAL A 159 -7.75 -26.38 -8.39
C VAL A 159 -6.88 -27.37 -9.19
N ALA A 160 -7.19 -28.66 -9.08
CA ALA A 160 -6.48 -29.70 -9.83
C ALA A 160 -7.08 -29.87 -11.24
N GLY A 161 -6.25 -30.02 -12.26
CA GLY A 161 -6.69 -30.31 -13.64
C GLY A 161 -7.11 -29.08 -14.46
N TYR A 162 -7.21 -27.90 -13.85
CA TYR A 162 -7.59 -26.65 -14.51
C TYR A 162 -6.61 -25.51 -14.17
N GLN A 163 -6.63 -24.44 -14.97
CA GLN A 163 -5.89 -23.23 -14.63
C GLN A 163 -6.72 -22.35 -13.69
N GLY A 164 -6.42 -22.45 -12.39
CA GLY A 164 -6.89 -21.49 -11.39
C GLY A 164 -6.42 -20.07 -11.69
N VAL A 165 -7.13 -19.07 -11.17
CA VAL A 165 -6.69 -17.69 -11.25
C VAL A 165 -5.36 -17.53 -10.50
N GLU A 166 -4.39 -16.91 -11.15
CA GLU A 166 -3.07 -16.62 -10.60
C GLU A 166 -2.66 -15.21 -11.02
N LEU A 167 -2.47 -14.34 -10.03
CA LEU A 167 -1.93 -12.99 -10.24
C LEU A 167 -0.44 -12.98 -9.90
N THR A 168 0.40 -12.59 -10.84
CA THR A 168 1.83 -12.37 -10.63
C THR A 168 2.22 -10.94 -10.97
N VAL A 169 3.22 -10.42 -10.25
CA VAL A 169 3.82 -9.11 -10.51
C VAL A 169 5.27 -9.33 -10.91
N GLU A 170 5.70 -8.67 -11.98
CA GLU A 170 7.06 -8.77 -12.49
C GLU A 170 8.04 -8.17 -11.46
N PRO A 171 9.14 -8.88 -11.12
CA PRO A 171 10.16 -8.33 -10.23
C PRO A 171 10.79 -7.08 -10.82
N GLN A 172 10.92 -6.03 -10.01
CA GLN A 172 11.61 -4.79 -10.37
C GLN A 172 12.60 -4.43 -9.24
N PRO A 173 13.78 -3.84 -9.52
CA PRO A 173 14.80 -3.59 -8.49
C PRO A 173 14.35 -2.72 -7.31
N TYR A 174 13.31 -1.91 -7.50
CA TYR A 174 12.75 -0.97 -6.53
C TYR A 174 11.35 -1.39 -6.05
N LEU A 175 10.94 -2.64 -6.28
CA LEU A 175 9.61 -3.14 -5.94
C LEU A 175 9.69 -4.49 -5.22
N LYS A 176 9.23 -4.51 -3.96
CA LYS A 176 9.06 -5.76 -3.18
C LYS A 176 7.60 -6.19 -3.24
N VAL A 177 7.34 -7.30 -3.91
CA VAL A 177 6.01 -7.92 -4.00
C VAL A 177 5.73 -8.70 -2.71
N ARG A 178 4.51 -8.57 -2.18
CA ARG A 178 4.03 -9.32 -1.01
C ARG A 178 3.03 -10.40 -1.43
N GLU A 179 2.40 -11.03 -0.46
CA GLU A 179 1.39 -12.07 -0.68
C GLU A 179 0.19 -11.52 -1.48
N VAL A 180 -0.32 -12.38 -2.38
CA VAL A 180 -1.54 -12.11 -3.13
C VAL A 180 -2.73 -12.52 -2.27
N HIS A 181 -3.67 -11.60 -2.11
CA HIS A 181 -4.91 -11.83 -1.40
C HIS A 181 -6.03 -12.18 -2.40
N TYR A 182 -6.49 -13.43 -2.30
CA TYR A 182 -7.66 -13.93 -3.03
C TYR A 182 -8.90 -13.91 -2.12
N PRO A 183 -10.06 -13.43 -2.62
CA PRO A 183 -11.31 -13.56 -1.89
C PRO A 183 -11.70 -15.02 -1.66
N THR A 184 -12.63 -15.26 -0.73
CA THR A 184 -13.18 -16.60 -0.50
C THR A 184 -13.91 -17.08 -1.76
N ALA A 185 -13.56 -18.27 -2.24
CA ALA A 185 -14.19 -18.91 -3.38
C ALA A 185 -15.43 -19.72 -2.98
N GLU A 186 -16.31 -19.98 -3.95
CA GLU A 186 -17.50 -20.80 -3.78
C GLU A 186 -17.29 -22.19 -4.40
N ALA A 187 -17.95 -23.20 -3.82
CA ALA A 187 -17.90 -24.56 -4.36
C ALA A 187 -18.97 -24.74 -5.44
N LEU A 188 -18.53 -25.09 -6.65
CA LEU A 188 -19.39 -25.47 -7.76
C LEU A 188 -19.31 -26.97 -8.00
N HIS A 189 -20.45 -27.65 -7.93
CA HIS A 189 -20.55 -29.06 -8.30
C HIS A 189 -20.82 -29.18 -9.81
N ILE A 190 -20.03 -30.00 -10.50
CA ILE A 190 -20.17 -30.28 -11.94
C ILE A 190 -20.64 -31.74 -12.09
N PRO A 191 -21.96 -32.00 -12.22
CA PRO A 191 -22.51 -33.36 -12.15
C PRO A 191 -21.99 -34.28 -13.25
N VAL A 192 -21.73 -33.74 -14.44
CA VAL A 192 -21.27 -34.52 -15.61
C VAL A 192 -19.87 -35.09 -15.39
N LEU A 193 -19.03 -34.40 -14.62
CA LEU A 193 -17.68 -34.83 -14.29
C LEU A 193 -17.60 -35.47 -12.90
N GLY A 194 -18.63 -35.32 -12.06
CA GLY A 194 -18.63 -35.76 -10.67
C GLY A 194 -17.68 -34.96 -9.77
N GLU A 195 -17.26 -33.76 -10.21
CA GLU A 195 -16.27 -32.93 -9.53
C GLU A 195 -16.93 -31.82 -8.72
N THR A 196 -16.23 -31.35 -7.69
CA THR A 196 -16.59 -30.12 -6.96
C THR A 196 -15.37 -29.23 -6.92
N LEU A 197 -15.46 -28.05 -7.52
CA LEU A 197 -14.33 -27.15 -7.75
C LEU A 197 -14.61 -25.80 -7.09
N ALA A 198 -13.55 -25.17 -6.59
CA ALA A 198 -13.64 -23.80 -6.08
C ALA A 198 -13.61 -22.82 -7.25
N VAL A 199 -14.58 -21.89 -7.32
CA VAL A 199 -14.77 -20.97 -8.43
C VAL A 199 -15.13 -19.56 -7.97
N TYR A 200 -15.03 -18.61 -8.90
CA TYR A 200 -15.66 -17.30 -8.85
C TYR A 200 -16.60 -17.14 -10.06
N ASP A 201 -17.89 -17.03 -9.80
CA ASP A 201 -18.97 -16.84 -10.79
C ASP A 201 -19.63 -15.45 -10.68
N ARG A 202 -19.12 -14.62 -9.76
CA ARG A 202 -19.49 -13.22 -9.53
C ARG A 202 -18.24 -12.33 -9.64
N PRO A 203 -18.41 -11.00 -9.81
CA PRO A 203 -17.29 -10.08 -9.80
C PRO A 203 -16.40 -10.27 -8.57
N VAL A 204 -15.11 -10.46 -8.80
CA VAL A 204 -14.11 -10.73 -7.77
C VAL A 204 -12.92 -9.80 -7.93
N ARG A 205 -12.40 -9.29 -6.82
CA ARG A 205 -11.22 -8.42 -6.76
C ARG A 205 -10.06 -9.15 -6.11
N ILE A 206 -8.99 -9.35 -6.86
CA ILE A 206 -7.76 -9.99 -6.39
C ILE A 206 -6.75 -8.89 -6.13
N GLY A 207 -6.16 -8.88 -4.93
CA GLY A 207 -5.22 -7.85 -4.50
C GLY A 207 -3.81 -8.39 -4.34
N VAL A 208 -2.81 -7.58 -4.65
CA VAL A 208 -1.41 -7.84 -4.28
C VAL A 208 -0.79 -6.57 -3.73
N ASP A 209 -0.21 -6.69 -2.54
CA ASP A 209 0.51 -5.59 -1.91
C ASP A 209 1.93 -5.49 -2.49
N VAL A 210 2.33 -4.28 -2.85
CA VAL A 210 3.71 -4.01 -3.28
C VAL A 210 4.28 -2.84 -2.48
N ALA A 211 5.54 -2.99 -2.07
CA ALA A 211 6.28 -1.96 -1.35
C ALA A 211 7.36 -1.37 -2.26
N LEU A 212 7.35 -0.04 -2.38
CA LEU A 212 8.35 0.70 -3.15
C LEU A 212 9.63 0.87 -2.35
N GLY A 213 10.75 0.81 -3.08
CA GLY A 213 12.08 1.09 -2.57
C GLY A 213 12.29 2.54 -2.14
N ASN A 214 13.51 2.79 -1.68
CA ASN A 214 13.95 4.12 -1.26
C ASN A 214 14.20 5.04 -2.46
N ARG A 215 14.57 6.29 -2.17
CA ARG A 215 14.80 7.32 -3.19
C ARG A 215 15.92 6.97 -4.17
N LEU A 216 16.98 6.30 -3.70
CA LEU A 216 18.13 5.91 -4.54
C LEU A 216 17.75 4.78 -5.49
N GLU A 217 17.03 3.77 -4.99
CA GLU A 217 16.55 2.64 -5.80
C GLU A 217 15.59 3.11 -6.91
N LEU A 218 14.78 4.15 -6.63
CA LEU A 218 13.85 4.77 -7.58
C LEU A 218 14.50 5.81 -8.50
N GLN A 219 15.81 6.10 -8.38
CA GLN A 219 16.49 7.11 -9.20
C GLN A 219 16.30 6.89 -10.71
N PRO A 220 16.41 5.67 -11.27
CA PRO A 220 16.19 5.44 -12.70
C PRO A 220 14.78 5.84 -13.18
N VAL A 221 13.77 5.70 -12.30
CA VAL A 221 12.39 6.09 -12.62
C VAL A 221 12.24 7.61 -12.66
N TYR A 222 12.90 8.33 -11.74
CA TYR A 222 12.93 9.79 -11.77
C TYR A 222 13.65 10.33 -13.00
N ASP A 223 14.77 9.72 -13.38
CA ASP A 223 15.56 10.09 -14.56
C ASP A 223 14.77 9.87 -15.85
N ALA A 224 13.89 8.86 -15.88
CA ALA A 224 12.97 8.57 -16.97
C ALA A 224 11.68 9.43 -16.98
N GLY A 225 11.60 10.48 -16.16
CA GLY A 225 10.47 11.42 -16.14
C GLY A 225 9.44 11.20 -15.03
N GLY A 226 9.68 10.26 -14.11
CA GLY A 226 8.89 10.09 -12.90
C GLY A 226 7.57 9.33 -13.08
N THR A 227 7.39 8.63 -14.19
CA THR A 227 6.27 7.70 -14.40
C THR A 227 6.73 6.29 -14.07
N LEU A 228 6.07 5.65 -13.10
CA LEU A 228 6.34 4.27 -12.70
C LEU A 228 5.30 3.34 -13.33
N GLU A 229 5.76 2.34 -14.07
CA GLU A 229 4.93 1.23 -14.52
C GLU A 229 5.23 -0.02 -13.69
N VAL A 230 4.22 -0.55 -13.03
CA VAL A 230 4.26 -1.90 -12.44
C VAL A 230 3.55 -2.84 -13.39
N ARG A 231 4.20 -3.95 -13.73
CA ARG A 231 3.70 -4.94 -14.69
C ARG A 231 3.41 -6.25 -13.99
N GLY A 232 2.39 -6.95 -14.48
CA GLY A 232 2.01 -8.25 -13.95
C GLY A 232 1.33 -9.10 -15.00
N THR A 233 0.96 -10.32 -14.62
CA THR A 233 0.20 -11.24 -15.45
C THR A 233 -0.94 -11.82 -14.64
N LEU A 234 -2.13 -11.85 -15.22
CA LEU A 234 -3.26 -12.62 -14.72
C LEU A 234 -3.42 -13.87 -15.59
N ALA A 235 -3.10 -15.03 -15.04
CA ALA A 235 -3.40 -16.31 -15.65
C ALA A 235 -4.73 -16.84 -15.10
N PHE A 236 -5.59 -17.38 -15.95
CA PHE A 236 -6.87 -17.95 -15.55
C PHE A 236 -7.43 -18.86 -16.64
N GLN A 237 -8.40 -19.69 -16.27
CA GLN A 237 -9.31 -20.35 -17.21
C GLN A 237 -10.74 -20.08 -16.78
N ALA A 238 -11.58 -19.79 -17.77
CA ALA A 238 -13.01 -19.61 -17.60
C ALA A 238 -13.76 -20.78 -18.22
N CYS A 239 -14.93 -21.10 -17.69
CA CYS A 239 -15.86 -22.04 -18.30
C CYS A 239 -17.29 -21.49 -18.19
N ASP A 240 -18.14 -21.90 -19.12
CA ASP A 240 -19.58 -21.76 -19.01
C ASP A 240 -20.24 -23.12 -18.80
N ASP A 241 -21.57 -23.16 -18.83
CA ASP A 241 -22.36 -24.37 -18.65
C ASP A 241 -22.13 -25.46 -19.73
N ARG A 242 -21.42 -25.13 -20.83
CA ARG A 242 -21.23 -26.02 -21.97
C ARG A 242 -19.78 -26.46 -22.13
N ALA A 243 -18.84 -25.54 -21.95
CA ALA A 243 -17.44 -25.81 -22.20
C ALA A 243 -16.51 -24.87 -21.43
N CYS A 244 -15.28 -25.35 -21.25
CA CYS A 244 -14.17 -24.53 -20.80
C CYS A 244 -13.49 -23.83 -21.96
N TYR A 245 -13.24 -22.54 -21.80
CA TYR A 245 -12.41 -21.76 -22.72
C TYR A 245 -10.94 -22.14 -22.54
N PRO A 246 -10.07 -21.97 -23.55
CA PRO A 246 -8.64 -22.19 -23.41
C PRO A 246 -8.04 -21.30 -22.30
N PRO A 247 -7.08 -21.79 -21.50
CA PRO A 247 -6.38 -20.98 -20.52
C PRO A 247 -5.81 -19.69 -21.12
N GLN A 248 -5.96 -18.59 -20.40
CA GLN A 248 -5.51 -17.27 -20.80
C GLN A 248 -4.37 -16.80 -19.91
N ARG A 249 -3.48 -15.98 -20.48
CA ARG A 249 -2.47 -15.20 -19.75
C ARG A 249 -2.55 -13.76 -20.24
N VAL A 250 -3.02 -12.86 -19.37
CA VAL A 250 -3.28 -11.48 -19.72
C VAL A 250 -2.24 -10.58 -19.05
N PRO A 251 -1.44 -9.82 -19.81
CA PRO A 251 -0.53 -8.84 -19.23
C PRO A 251 -1.34 -7.68 -18.62
N LEU A 252 -0.94 -7.27 -17.41
CA LEU A 252 -1.54 -6.17 -16.66
C LEU A 252 -0.50 -5.07 -16.45
N VAL A 253 -0.94 -3.82 -16.47
CA VAL A 253 -0.10 -2.65 -16.21
C VAL A 253 -0.81 -1.70 -15.26
N TRP A 254 -0.12 -1.28 -14.21
CA TRP A 254 -0.50 -0.19 -13.33
C TRP A 254 0.50 0.94 -13.49
N THR A 255 0.00 2.17 -13.66
CA THR A 255 0.83 3.35 -13.89
C THR A 255 0.64 4.36 -12.77
N PHE A 256 1.75 4.85 -12.23
CA PHE A 256 1.76 5.79 -11.11
C PHE A 256 2.63 7.01 -11.43
N SER A 257 2.23 8.17 -10.93
CA SER A 257 3.11 9.34 -10.88
C SER A 257 3.98 9.29 -9.63
N LEU A 258 5.30 9.34 -9.80
CA LEU A 258 6.24 9.31 -8.68
C LEU A 258 6.48 10.73 -8.16
N LEU A 259 6.02 10.99 -6.93
CA LEU A 259 6.19 12.24 -6.23
C LEU A 259 7.55 12.26 -5.52
N ARG A 260 8.26 13.38 -5.66
CA ARG A 260 9.55 13.59 -5.00
C ARG A 260 9.39 13.65 -3.47
N ALA A 261 10.39 13.11 -2.78
CA ALA A 261 10.54 13.28 -1.34
C ALA A 261 10.71 14.76 -0.98
N ASP A 262 10.25 15.12 0.22
CA ASP A 262 10.59 16.42 0.79
C ASP A 262 12.05 16.40 1.24
N LEU A 263 12.86 17.29 0.67
CA LEU A 263 14.27 17.45 1.03
C LEU A 263 14.53 18.81 1.68
N GLU A 264 13.49 19.62 1.85
CA GLU A 264 13.62 20.93 2.47
C GLU A 264 13.83 20.77 3.98
N ARG A 265 15.01 21.18 4.44
CA ARG A 265 15.38 21.16 5.86
C ARG A 265 14.82 22.39 6.57
N PRO A 266 14.56 22.31 7.88
CA PRO A 266 14.24 23.50 8.66
C PRO A 266 15.42 24.51 8.60
N PRO A 267 15.18 25.79 8.90
CA PRO A 267 16.23 26.80 9.00
C PRO A 267 17.43 26.32 9.82
N GLU A 268 18.65 26.70 9.43
CA GLU A 268 19.88 26.21 10.09
C GLU A 268 19.89 26.44 11.60
N SER A 269 19.30 27.55 12.06
CA SER A 269 19.14 27.87 13.49
C SER A 269 18.29 26.85 14.26
N LEU A 270 17.44 26.08 13.58
CA LEU A 270 16.54 25.08 14.15
C LEU A 270 17.02 23.64 13.90
N GLN A 271 18.07 23.43 13.10
CA GLN A 271 18.53 22.09 12.78
C GLN A 271 19.19 21.41 13.99
N HIS A 272 18.94 20.11 14.15
CA HIS A 272 19.66 19.28 15.11
C HIS A 272 21.16 19.34 14.83
N ARG A 273 21.93 19.85 15.80
CA ARG A 273 23.39 19.73 15.80
C ARG A 273 23.77 18.32 16.18
N ALA A 274 24.86 17.79 15.58
CA ALA A 274 25.39 16.51 16.01
C ALA A 274 25.67 16.56 17.52
N ARG A 275 25.43 15.46 18.25
CA ARG A 275 25.61 15.47 19.72
C ARG A 275 27.04 15.87 20.15
N GLY A 276 28.04 15.77 19.27
CA GLY A 276 29.41 16.26 19.47
C GLY A 276 29.67 17.74 19.17
N GLU A 277 28.70 18.48 18.64
CA GLU A 277 28.81 19.91 18.27
C GLU A 277 28.06 20.85 19.24
N ARG A 278 27.44 20.31 20.29
CA ARG A 278 26.85 21.09 21.39
C ARG A 278 27.97 21.54 22.33
N ARG A 279 28.67 22.61 21.95
CA ARG A 279 29.52 23.40 22.86
C ARG A 279 28.70 24.44 23.60
#